data_AF-A0A2N3W9R1-F1
#
_entry.id   AF-A0A2N3W9R1-F1
#
_cell.length_a   1.000
_cell.length_b   1.000
_cell.length_c   1.000
_cell.angle_alpha   90.00
_cell.angle_beta   90.00
_cell.angle_gamma   90.00
#
_symmetry.space_group_name_H-M   'P 1'
#
loop_
_entity.id
_entity.type
_entity.pdbx_description
1 polymer ?
#
loop_
_entity_poly.entity_id
_entity_poly.type
_entity_poly.pdbx_seq_one_letter_code
_entity_poly.pdbx_strand_id
1 'polypeptide(L)'
;MPVLCWDKELPSDQVSEIIEIGLTVVDLRAGERMAKHRILVRPALSFREACRTLAARHRSAELPWASWGDYDRDQFTRQCRDTGVEYPFAGQHTNAKVAFTAARGLHRRPGMAQALALAGLPLEGRHHRGDDDAWNIAALVRTS
;
A
#
# COMPACT_ATOMS: atom_id res chain seq x y z
N MET A 1 1.66 -5.40 10.49
CA MET A 1 0.67 -5.02 9.45
C MET A 1 1.40 -4.67 8.15
N PRO A 2 1.05 -5.27 6.99
CA PRO A 2 1.57 -4.83 5.69
C PRO A 2 0.93 -3.50 5.23
N VAL A 3 1.75 -2.63 4.62
CA VAL A 3 1.35 -1.38 3.96
C VAL A 3 1.69 -1.45 2.48
N LEU A 4 0.77 -1.08 1.58
CA LEU A 4 0.95 -1.14 0.12
C LEU A 4 0.84 0.23 -0.55
N CYS A 5 1.50 0.37 -1.70
CA CYS A 5 1.33 1.52 -2.59
C CYS A 5 1.50 1.15 -4.07
N TRP A 6 0.70 1.79 -4.92
CA TRP A 6 0.72 1.70 -6.37
C TRP A 6 0.76 3.09 -7.02
N ASP A 7 1.40 3.18 -8.18
CA ASP A 7 1.60 4.42 -8.95
C ASP A 7 0.47 4.70 -9.95
N LYS A 8 -0.05 5.93 -10.01
CA LYS A 8 -0.89 6.38 -11.13
C LYS A 8 -0.78 7.88 -11.41
N GLU A 9 -0.33 8.17 -12.63
CA GLU A 9 -1.09 9.00 -13.56
C GLU A 9 -1.32 8.17 -14.84
N LEU A 10 -2.51 7.57 -15.00
CA LEU A 10 -2.96 7.01 -16.27
C LEU A 10 -4.38 7.54 -16.57
N PRO A 11 -4.72 7.82 -17.85
CA PRO A 11 -6.06 8.25 -18.27
C PRO A 11 -7.14 7.23 -17.85
N SER A 12 -8.36 7.70 -17.63
CA SER A 12 -9.46 6.93 -17.01
C SER A 12 -9.98 5.75 -17.85
N ASP A 13 -9.51 5.57 -19.08
CA ASP A 13 -9.95 4.55 -20.04
C ASP A 13 -8.99 3.35 -20.17
N GLN A 14 -7.82 3.37 -19.53
CA GLN A 14 -6.91 2.22 -19.52
C GLN A 14 -7.09 1.34 -18.27
N VAL A 15 -7.47 0.08 -18.50
CA VAL A 15 -7.42 -0.98 -17.47
C VAL A 15 -5.95 -1.32 -17.22
N SER A 16 -5.39 -0.80 -16.13
CA SER A 16 -4.02 -1.13 -15.71
C SER A 16 -3.99 -2.42 -14.90
N GLU A 17 -3.12 -3.35 -15.30
CA GLU A 17 -2.77 -4.55 -14.54
C GLU A 17 -1.77 -4.22 -13.42
N ILE A 18 -1.86 -4.94 -12.31
CA ILE A 18 -0.86 -4.97 -11.25
C ILE A 18 0.37 -5.74 -11.76
N ILE A 19 1.41 -4.99 -12.10
CA ILE A 19 2.74 -5.46 -12.53
C ILE A 19 3.81 -5.50 -11.43
N GLU A 20 3.67 -4.77 -10.31
CA GLU A 20 4.64 -4.77 -9.17
C GLU A 20 3.93 -4.44 -7.84
N ILE A 21 4.13 -5.24 -6.80
CA ILE A 21 3.58 -4.98 -5.47
C ILE A 21 4.71 -4.51 -4.55
N GLY A 22 4.70 -3.22 -4.18
CA GLY A 22 5.55 -2.69 -3.13
C GLY A 22 4.86 -2.80 -1.77
N LEU A 23 5.57 -3.32 -0.76
CA LEU A 23 5.04 -3.40 0.60
C LEU A 23 6.05 -3.08 1.69
N THR A 24 5.55 -2.61 2.83
CA THR A 24 6.34 -2.47 4.06
C THR A 24 5.64 -3.17 5.22
N VAL A 25 6.38 -3.98 5.97
CA VAL A 25 5.88 -4.58 7.22
C VAL A 25 6.13 -3.62 8.37
N VAL A 26 5.08 -3.30 9.12
CA VAL A 26 5.16 -2.47 10.33
C VAL A 26 4.85 -3.30 11.56
N ASP A 27 5.72 -3.20 12.58
CA ASP A 27 5.41 -3.61 13.94
C ASP A 27 4.69 -2.46 14.65
N LEU A 28 3.39 -2.64 14.88
CA LEU A 28 2.54 -1.63 15.51
C LEU A 28 2.78 -1.50 17.02
N ARG A 29 3.36 -2.52 17.67
CA ARG A 29 3.69 -2.47 19.11
C ARG A 29 4.97 -1.69 19.34
N ALA A 30 5.99 -1.97 18.53
CA ALA A 30 7.27 -1.25 18.59
C ALA A 30 7.18 0.14 17.94
N GLY A 31 6.23 0.35 17.03
CA GLY A 31 6.17 1.56 16.22
C GLY A 31 7.32 1.61 15.21
N GLU A 32 7.67 0.48 14.62
CA GLU A 32 8.85 0.37 13.73
C GLU A 32 8.48 -0.20 12.36
N ARG A 33 9.08 0.39 11.33
CA ARG A 33 9.10 -0.19 9.98
C ARG A 33 10.17 -1.28 9.97
N MET A 34 9.81 -2.49 9.60
CA MET A 34 10.70 -3.64 9.71
C MET A 34 11.49 -3.86 8.42
N ALA A 35 10.80 -3.91 7.28
CA ALA A 35 11.44 -4.16 6.01
C ALA A 35 10.60 -3.64 4.83
N LYS A 36 11.30 -3.17 3.80
CA LYS A 36 10.76 -2.97 2.45
C LYS A 36 10.77 -4.30 1.71
N HIS A 37 9.69 -4.60 1.01
CA HIS A 37 9.63 -5.73 0.10
C HIS A 37 9.01 -5.32 -1.22
N ARG A 38 9.35 -6.09 -2.25
CA ARG A 38 8.88 -5.93 -3.60
C ARG A 38 8.57 -7.29 -4.17
N ILE A 39 7.37 -7.45 -4.70
CA ILE A 39 6.96 -8.64 -5.45
C ILE A 39 6.72 -8.19 -6.89
N LEU A 40 7.64 -8.55 -7.78
CA LEU A 40 7.48 -8.26 -9.21
C LEU A 40 6.45 -9.24 -9.77
N VAL A 41 5.33 -8.71 -10.27
CA VAL A 41 4.33 -9.52 -10.96
C VAL A 41 4.83 -9.70 -12.39
N ARG A 42 4.77 -8.68 -13.25
CA ARG A 42 5.34 -8.82 -14.59
C ARG A 42 6.77 -8.26 -14.63
N PRO A 43 7.74 -8.96 -15.26
CA PRO A 43 7.62 -10.23 -15.98
C PRO A 43 7.86 -11.50 -15.13
N ALA A 44 8.03 -11.41 -13.81
CA ALA A 44 8.56 -12.50 -13.00
C ALA A 44 7.55 -13.57 -12.50
N LEU A 45 6.33 -13.19 -12.17
CA LEU A 45 5.26 -14.00 -11.59
C LEU A 45 3.91 -13.71 -12.28
N SER A 46 3.01 -14.68 -12.26
CA SER A 46 1.59 -14.38 -12.49
C SER A 46 1.00 -13.58 -11.33
N PHE A 47 -0.09 -12.84 -11.60
CA PHE A 47 -0.83 -12.15 -10.54
C PHE A 47 -1.30 -13.11 -9.42
N ARG A 48 -1.66 -14.34 -9.79
CA ARG A 48 -2.03 -15.41 -8.84
C ARG A 48 -0.87 -15.80 -7.92
N GLU A 49 0.32 -15.98 -8.46
CA GLU A 49 1.53 -16.32 -7.68
C GLU A 49 1.96 -15.16 -6.78
N ALA A 50 1.83 -13.92 -7.26
CA ALA A 50 2.10 -12.74 -6.47
C ALA A 50 1.13 -12.63 -5.27
N CYS A 51 -0.18 -12.86 -5.49
CA CYS A 51 -1.19 -12.89 -4.42
C CYS A 51 -0.89 -13.99 -3.39
N ARG A 52 -0.57 -15.21 -3.85
CA ARG A 52 -0.17 -16.31 -2.95
C ARG A 52 1.09 -15.97 -2.15
N THR A 53 2.08 -15.34 -2.79
CA THR A 53 3.31 -14.91 -2.13
C THR A 53 3.01 -13.89 -1.04
N LEU A 54 2.14 -12.92 -1.32
CA LEU A 54 1.73 -11.91 -0.37
C LEU A 54 1.05 -12.53 0.87
N ALA A 55 0.09 -13.43 0.63
CA ALA A 55 -0.62 -14.13 1.70
C ALA A 55 0.33 -15.02 2.52
N ALA A 56 1.17 -15.83 1.88
CA ALA A 56 2.02 -16.80 2.57
C ALA A 56 3.22 -16.15 3.30
N ARG A 57 3.90 -15.18 2.68
CA ARG A 57 5.12 -14.59 3.24
C ARG A 57 4.86 -13.42 4.18
N HIS A 58 3.75 -12.70 3.96
CA HIS A 58 3.46 -11.47 4.72
C HIS A 58 2.16 -11.57 5.51
N ARG A 59 1.52 -12.75 5.53
CA ARG A 59 0.29 -13.04 6.26
C ARG A 59 -0.81 -12.02 5.96
N SER A 60 -0.84 -11.51 4.72
CA SER A 60 -1.76 -10.43 4.34
C SER A 60 -3.22 -10.84 4.42
N ALA A 61 -3.52 -12.14 4.28
CA ALA A 61 -4.85 -12.70 4.45
C ALA A 61 -5.32 -12.78 5.91
N GLU A 62 -4.41 -12.63 6.88
CA GLU A 62 -4.68 -12.76 8.31
C GLU A 62 -4.52 -11.44 9.06
N LEU A 63 -3.58 -10.60 8.65
CA LEU A 63 -3.23 -9.36 9.34
C LEU A 63 -3.97 -8.16 8.73
N PRO A 64 -4.33 -7.15 9.55
CA PRO A 64 -4.78 -5.87 9.04
C PRO A 64 -3.75 -5.28 8.11
N TRP A 65 -4.21 -4.51 7.12
CA TRP A 65 -3.35 -3.89 6.13
C TRP A 65 -3.80 -2.45 5.85
N ALA A 66 -2.89 -1.65 5.30
CA ALA A 66 -3.17 -0.28 4.94
C ALA A 66 -2.63 0.09 3.56
N SER A 67 -3.24 1.11 2.97
CA SER A 67 -2.72 1.82 1.80
C SER A 67 -2.96 3.31 1.96
N TRP A 68 -2.28 4.15 1.18
CA TRP A 68 -2.47 5.61 1.31
C TRP A 68 -3.93 5.99 1.02
N GLY A 69 -4.47 5.55 -0.11
CA GLY A 69 -5.88 5.73 -0.46
C GLY A 69 -6.55 4.41 -0.81
N ASP A 70 -7.77 4.50 -1.34
CA ASP A 70 -8.54 3.32 -1.75
C ASP A 70 -8.05 2.71 -3.06
N TYR A 71 -7.22 3.44 -3.80
CA TYR A 71 -6.73 3.06 -5.11
C TYR A 71 -6.12 1.65 -5.15
N ASP A 72 -5.23 1.32 -4.22
CA ASP A 72 -4.63 -0.03 -4.10
C ASP A 72 -5.68 -1.11 -3.87
N ARG A 73 -6.57 -0.87 -2.91
CA ARG A 73 -7.66 -1.80 -2.58
C ARG A 73 -8.54 -2.05 -3.79
N ASP A 74 -8.90 -0.99 -4.51
CA ASP A 74 -9.80 -1.06 -5.66
C ASP A 74 -9.12 -1.76 -6.86
N GLN A 75 -7.81 -1.55 -7.06
CA GLN A 75 -7.02 -2.27 -8.06
C GLN A 75 -6.97 -3.77 -7.79
N PHE A 76 -6.63 -4.18 -6.57
CA PHE A 76 -6.61 -5.61 -6.20
C PHE A 76 -8.00 -6.20 -6.29
N THR A 77 -9.03 -5.52 -5.77
CA THR A 77 -10.43 -5.99 -5.80
C THR A 77 -10.86 -6.26 -7.24
N ARG A 78 -10.62 -5.29 -8.13
CA ARG A 78 -10.95 -5.42 -9.55
C ARG A 78 -10.19 -6.57 -10.19
N GLN A 79 -8.86 -6.61 -10.07
CA GLN A 79 -8.07 -7.62 -10.79
C GLN A 79 -8.31 -9.03 -10.25
N CYS A 80 -8.53 -9.20 -8.94
CA CYS A 80 -8.95 -10.48 -8.36
C CYS A 80 -10.29 -10.95 -8.94
N ARG A 81 -11.28 -10.05 -9.01
CA ARG A 81 -12.59 -10.33 -9.64
C ARG A 81 -12.44 -10.71 -11.10
N ASP A 82 -11.70 -9.92 -11.87
CA ASP A 82 -11.59 -10.08 -13.32
C ASP A 82 -10.77 -11.34 -13.70
N THR A 83 -9.86 -11.80 -12.83
CA THR A 83 -9.00 -12.98 -13.08
C THR A 83 -9.40 -14.24 -12.31
N GLY A 84 -10.43 -14.18 -11.46
CA GLY A 84 -10.81 -15.28 -10.56
C GLY A 84 -9.68 -15.69 -9.60
N VAL A 85 -8.84 -14.72 -9.19
CA VAL A 85 -7.79 -14.92 -8.18
C VAL A 85 -8.37 -14.55 -6.83
N GLU A 86 -8.13 -15.40 -5.83
CA GLU A 86 -8.53 -15.12 -4.45
C GLU A 86 -7.92 -13.81 -3.95
N TYR A 87 -8.72 -12.99 -3.27
CA TYR A 87 -8.28 -11.72 -2.75
C TYR A 87 -7.24 -11.93 -1.64
N PRO A 88 -6.02 -11.38 -1.74
CA PRO A 88 -4.92 -11.77 -0.87
C PRO A 88 -4.91 -11.07 0.50
N PHE A 89 -5.89 -10.21 0.80
CA PHE A 89 -5.93 -9.45 2.05
C PHE A 89 -7.09 -9.84 2.96
N ALA A 90 -6.86 -9.69 4.26
CA ALA A 90 -7.94 -9.66 5.25
C ALA A 90 -8.89 -8.49 4.97
N GLY A 91 -10.15 -8.62 5.39
CA GLY A 91 -11.17 -7.57 5.24
C GLY A 91 -10.91 -6.30 6.06
N GLN A 92 -9.90 -6.32 6.95
CA GLN A 92 -9.53 -5.18 7.80
C GLN A 92 -8.52 -4.28 7.07
N HIS A 93 -9.04 -3.35 6.27
CA HIS A 93 -8.25 -2.35 5.55
C HIS A 93 -8.33 -0.98 6.22
N THR A 94 -7.19 -0.28 6.31
CA THR A 94 -7.12 1.12 6.73
C THR A 94 -6.71 2.02 5.56
N ASN A 95 -7.56 3.00 5.23
CA ASN A 95 -7.18 4.12 4.36
C ASN A 95 -6.34 5.12 5.18
N ALA A 96 -5.02 5.05 5.04
CA ALA A 96 -4.08 5.81 5.85
C ALA A 96 -4.22 7.33 5.63
N LYS A 97 -4.61 7.78 4.43
CA LYS A 97 -4.87 9.19 4.14
C LYS A 97 -6.04 9.71 4.96
N VAL A 98 -7.12 8.94 5.08
CA VAL A 98 -8.27 9.32 5.93
C VAL A 98 -7.87 9.33 7.40
N ALA A 99 -7.21 8.28 7.87
CA ALA A 99 -6.76 8.18 9.26
C ALA A 99 -5.82 9.35 9.64
N PHE A 100 -4.83 9.63 8.82
CA PHE A 100 -3.89 10.74 9.01
C PHE A 100 -4.59 12.10 9.01
N THR A 101 -5.53 12.33 8.08
CA THR A 101 -6.30 13.57 8.00
C THR A 101 -7.09 13.80 9.29
N ALA A 102 -7.75 12.76 9.80
CA ALA A 102 -8.52 12.82 11.03
C ALA A 102 -7.64 13.06 12.26
N ALA A 103 -6.54 12.31 12.40
CA ALA A 103 -5.59 12.43 13.49
C ALA A 103 -4.97 13.84 13.61
N ARG A 104 -4.79 14.53 12.48
CA ARG A 104 -4.21 15.87 12.41
C ARG A 104 -5.24 17.00 12.33
N GLY A 105 -6.54 16.70 12.38
CA GLY A 105 -7.61 17.70 12.30
C GLY A 105 -7.61 18.50 10.99
N LEU A 106 -7.16 17.91 9.88
CA LEU A 106 -7.01 18.62 8.61
C LEU A 106 -8.34 18.70 7.84
N HIS A 107 -8.62 19.87 7.25
CA HIS A 107 -9.81 20.07 6.43
C HIS A 107 -9.72 19.47 5.03
N ARG A 108 -8.50 19.28 4.51
CA ARG A 108 -8.23 18.66 3.20
C ARG A 108 -7.34 17.45 3.37
N ARG A 109 -7.57 16.41 2.55
CA ARG A 109 -6.79 15.17 2.57
C ARG A 109 -5.49 15.35 1.77
N PRO A 110 -4.32 15.46 2.41
CA PRO A 110 -3.07 15.72 1.71
C PRO A 110 -2.63 14.55 0.84
N GLY A 111 -1.85 14.80 -0.21
CA GLY A 111 -1.06 13.76 -0.87
C GLY A 111 0.00 13.18 0.07
N MET A 112 0.60 12.03 -0.27
CA MET A 112 1.55 11.35 0.62
C MET A 112 2.80 12.21 0.90
N ALA A 113 3.40 12.82 -0.14
CA ALA A 113 4.53 13.72 0.03
C ALA A 113 4.20 14.94 0.91
N GLN A 114 3.00 15.51 0.74
CA GLN A 114 2.53 16.61 1.59
C GLN A 114 2.30 16.15 3.04
N ALA A 115 1.77 14.95 3.25
CA ALA A 115 1.59 14.39 4.59
C ALA A 115 2.93 14.16 5.31
N LEU A 116 3.96 13.68 4.61
CA LEU A 116 5.33 13.59 5.14
C LEU A 116 5.84 14.97 5.58
N ALA A 117 5.71 15.98 4.73
CA ALA A 117 6.12 17.34 5.07
C ALA A 117 5.39 17.88 6.31
N LEU A 118 4.07 17.68 6.40
CA LEU A 118 3.25 18.04 7.57
C LEU A 118 3.63 17.26 8.84
N ALA A 119 4.21 16.06 8.69
CA ALA A 119 4.71 15.26 9.79
C ALA A 119 6.17 15.55 10.15
N GLY A 120 6.85 16.45 9.43
CA GLY A 120 8.29 16.70 9.61
C GLY A 120 9.16 15.50 9.24
N LEU A 121 8.65 14.61 8.38
CA LEU A 121 9.35 13.41 7.92
C LEU A 121 9.94 13.63 6.53
N PRO A 122 11.17 13.14 6.27
CA PRO A 122 11.72 13.18 4.92
C PRO A 122 11.00 12.18 4.01
N LEU A 123 10.97 12.48 2.71
CA LEU A 123 10.63 11.50 1.69
C LEU A 123 11.86 10.63 1.44
N GLU A 124 11.75 9.33 1.73
CA GLU A 124 12.84 8.37 1.57
C GLU A 124 12.71 7.58 0.27
N GLY A 125 13.74 7.59 -0.57
CA GLY A 125 13.75 6.85 -1.84
C GLY A 125 13.15 7.66 -3.00
N ARG A 126 12.69 6.97 -4.03
CA ARG A 126 12.11 7.61 -5.23
C ARG A 126 10.60 7.70 -5.10
N HIS A 127 10.06 8.93 -5.13
CA HIS A 127 8.61 9.14 -5.20
C HIS A 127 8.04 8.46 -6.45
N HIS A 128 6.88 7.79 -6.31
CA HIS A 128 6.22 6.99 -7.35
C HIS A 128 6.82 5.59 -7.58
N ARG A 129 7.70 5.14 -6.69
CA ARG A 129 8.17 3.76 -6.66
C ARG A 129 7.43 3.03 -5.55
N GLY A 130 6.64 2.01 -5.91
CA GLY A 130 5.65 1.42 -4.99
C GLY A 130 6.20 0.93 -3.64
N ASP A 131 7.42 0.39 -3.59
CA ASP A 131 8.08 -0.03 -2.35
C ASP A 131 8.58 1.14 -1.49
N ASP A 132 9.12 2.19 -2.12
CA ASP A 132 9.49 3.43 -1.44
C ASP A 132 8.26 4.18 -0.92
N ASP A 133 7.20 4.25 -1.71
CA ASP A 133 5.95 4.88 -1.29
C ASP A 133 5.30 4.10 -0.12
N ALA A 134 5.27 2.76 -0.17
CA ALA A 134 4.80 1.92 0.94
C ALA A 134 5.58 2.18 2.24
N TRP A 135 6.90 2.39 2.14
CA TRP A 135 7.77 2.70 3.28
C TRP A 135 7.53 4.09 3.87
N ASN A 136 7.26 5.06 3.02
CA ASN A 136 6.91 6.42 3.42
C ASN A 136 5.52 6.47 4.08
N ILE A 137 4.53 5.76 3.52
CA ILE A 137 3.20 5.62 4.13
C ILE A 137 3.31 4.95 5.49
N ALA A 138 4.13 3.90 5.61
CA ALA A 138 4.37 3.22 6.87
C ALA A 138 4.92 4.16 7.96
N ALA A 139 5.72 5.17 7.60
CA ALA A 139 6.18 6.19 8.54
C ALA A 139 5.05 7.11 9.03
N LEU A 140 4.07 7.39 8.17
CA LEU A 140 2.90 8.20 8.50
C LEU A 140 1.92 7.45 9.41
N VAL A 141 1.70 6.16 9.16
CA VAL A 141 0.85 5.29 9.99
C VAL A 141 1.32 5.23 11.45
N ARG A 142 2.62 5.41 11.71
CA ARG A 142 3.18 5.50 13.07
C ARG A 142 2.85 6.81 13.80
N THR A 143 2.67 7.90 13.06
CA THR A 143 2.59 9.27 13.61
C THR A 143 1.15 9.82 13.62
N SER A 144 0.18 8.92 13.47
CA SER A 144 -1.26 9.17 13.44
C SER A 144 -1.91 8.72 14.74
#